data_AF-A0A9X1FMF6-F1
#
_entry.id   AF-A0A9X1FMF6-F1
#
_cell.length_a   1.000
_cell.length_b   1.000
_cell.length_c   1.000
_cell.angle_alpha   90.00
_cell.angle_beta   90.00
_cell.angle_gamma   90.00
#
_symmetry.space_group_name_H-M   'P 1'
#
loop_
_entity.id
_entity.type
_entity.pdbx_description
1 polymer ?
#
loop_
_entity_poly.entity_id
_entity_poly.type
_entity_poly.pdbx_seq_one_letter_code
_entity_poly.pdbx_strand_id
1 'polypeptide(L)'
;MNLWKKLKRISLIKLVKFSFLLLQKPLLILPILKATKQALQVSQKLYGNTHNTNGKANAFRHAYWNYLICEKTLNFTKNEQKSAIWTEKVVDYYEKVTKNDILDTEMDFHNNEIGRKQFLIHFEEKSFNSVQFFQNMAQNAQKITKIQEIQHFDNQLVYISD
;
A
#
# COMPACT_ATOMS: atom_id res chain seq x y z
N MET A 1 4.06 19.17 -14.29
CA MET A 1 3.06 18.35 -13.56
C MET A 1 2.03 19.28 -12.92
N ASN A 2 0.73 19.11 -13.17
CA ASN A 2 -0.28 20.11 -12.79
C ASN A 2 -0.87 19.80 -11.40
N LEU A 3 -0.30 20.42 -10.35
CA LEU A 3 -0.67 20.23 -8.93
C LEU A 3 -2.18 20.37 -8.68
N TRP A 4 -2.84 21.27 -9.43
CA TRP A 4 -4.29 21.49 -9.40
C TRP A 4 -5.12 20.25 -9.73
N LYS A 5 -4.68 19.42 -10.68
CA LYS A 5 -5.39 18.19 -11.05
C LYS A 5 -5.31 17.14 -9.93
N LYS A 6 -4.18 17.07 -9.19
CA LYS A 6 -4.04 16.18 -8.03
C LYS A 6 -4.91 16.62 -6.86
N LEU A 7 -4.98 17.92 -6.57
CA LEU A 7 -5.82 18.44 -5.49
C LEU A 7 -7.32 18.19 -5.72
N LYS A 8 -7.81 18.28 -6.97
CA LYS A 8 -9.22 17.96 -7.30
C LYS A 8 -9.60 16.49 -7.07
N ARG A 9 -8.61 15.58 -7.07
CA ARG A 9 -8.79 14.14 -6.80
C ARG A 9 -8.87 13.81 -5.31
N ILE A 10 -8.68 14.78 -4.40
CA ILE A 10 -8.82 14.54 -2.96
C ILE A 10 -10.24 14.89 -2.50
N SER A 11 -10.85 14.03 -1.69
CA SER A 11 -12.09 14.36 -0.98
C SER A 11 -11.79 15.02 0.37
N LEU A 12 -12.10 16.31 0.52
CA LEU A 12 -11.84 17.08 1.75
C LEU A 12 -12.58 16.52 2.97
N ILE A 13 -13.83 16.08 2.81
CA ILE A 13 -14.63 15.48 3.90
C ILE A 13 -13.96 14.18 4.37
N LYS A 14 -13.51 13.34 3.44
CA LYS A 14 -12.80 12.12 3.78
C LYS A 14 -11.44 12.46 4.41
N LEU A 15 -10.72 13.45 3.89
CA LEU A 15 -9.45 13.88 4.48
C LEU A 15 -9.58 14.28 5.95
N VAL A 16 -10.63 15.03 6.32
CA VAL A 16 -10.90 15.38 7.73
C VAL A 16 -11.14 14.12 8.58
N LYS A 17 -11.98 13.20 8.11
CA LYS A 17 -12.23 11.93 8.80
C LYS A 17 -10.98 11.05 8.91
N PHE A 18 -10.11 11.08 7.91
CA PHE A 18 -8.81 10.40 7.93
C PHE A 18 -7.89 10.97 9.01
N SER A 19 -7.84 12.30 9.15
CA SER A 19 -7.11 12.96 10.22
C SER A 19 -7.63 12.52 11.60
N PHE A 20 -8.95 12.46 11.79
CA PHE A 20 -9.54 11.94 13.03
C PHE A 20 -9.16 10.48 13.30
N LEU A 21 -9.09 9.63 12.28
CA LEU A 21 -8.63 8.25 12.42
C LEU A 21 -7.19 8.20 12.95
N LEU A 22 -6.27 8.96 12.35
CA LEU A 22 -4.87 9.00 12.79
C LEU A 22 -4.73 9.50 14.24
N LEU A 23 -5.57 10.46 14.66
CA LEU A 23 -5.61 10.97 16.03
C LEU A 23 -6.07 9.93 17.07
N GLN A 24 -6.71 8.82 16.66
CA GLN A 24 -7.02 7.72 17.59
C GLN A 24 -5.77 7.00 18.10
N LYS A 25 -4.66 7.04 17.35
CA LYS A 25 -3.39 6.39 17.68
C LYS A 25 -2.21 7.30 17.29
N PRO A 26 -2.01 8.44 17.97
CA PRO A 26 -1.04 9.45 17.56
C PRO A 26 0.41 8.94 17.52
N LEU A 27 0.76 8.00 18.40
CA LEU A 27 2.08 7.34 18.41
C LEU A 27 2.39 6.56 17.12
N LEU A 28 1.37 6.15 16.37
CA LEU A 28 1.52 5.40 15.12
C LEU A 28 1.72 6.31 13.89
N ILE A 29 1.51 7.62 14.02
CA ILE A 29 1.63 8.58 12.91
C ILE A 29 3.06 8.62 12.38
N LEU A 30 4.06 8.78 13.26
CA LEU A 30 5.47 8.86 12.84
C LEU A 30 5.96 7.56 12.16
N PRO A 31 5.68 6.36 12.69
CA PRO A 31 5.94 5.10 11.98
C PRO A 31 5.32 5.04 10.58
N ILE A 32 4.05 5.43 10.42
CA ILE A 32 3.38 5.45 9.12
C ILE A 32 4.08 6.41 8.16
N LEU A 33 4.39 7.64 8.60
CA LEU A 33 5.09 8.61 7.76
C LEU A 33 6.48 8.12 7.32
N LYS A 34 7.21 7.45 8.23
CA LYS A 34 8.50 6.83 7.90
C LYS A 34 8.35 5.70 6.88
N ALA A 35 7.33 4.85 7.03
CA ALA A 35 7.02 3.77 6.08
C ALA A 35 6.66 4.34 4.70
N THR A 36 5.77 5.33 4.65
CA THR A 36 5.37 6.01 3.40
C THR A 36 6.56 6.63 2.70
N LYS A 37 7.41 7.38 3.42
CA LYS A 37 8.61 7.98 2.84
C LYS A 37 9.56 6.91 2.27
N GLN A 38 9.82 5.84 3.02
CA GLN A 38 10.70 4.76 2.59
C GLN A 38 10.14 4.04 1.36
N ALA A 39 8.85 3.68 1.35
CA ALA A 39 8.21 3.02 0.22
C ALA A 39 8.29 3.87 -1.06
N LEU A 40 8.01 5.17 -0.96
CA LEU A 40 8.13 6.12 -2.08
C LEU A 40 9.56 6.26 -2.57
N GLN A 41 10.54 6.41 -1.67
CA GLN A 41 11.95 6.54 -2.06
C GLN A 41 12.48 5.30 -2.77
N VAL A 42 12.18 4.11 -2.24
CA VAL A 42 12.58 2.85 -2.87
C VAL A 42 11.89 2.67 -4.22
N SER A 43 10.59 2.93 -4.29
CA SER A 43 9.84 2.82 -5.55
C SER A 43 10.36 3.79 -6.61
N GLN A 44 10.65 5.03 -6.23
CA GLN A 44 11.24 6.04 -7.12
C GLN A 44 12.62 5.62 -7.62
N LYS A 45 13.46 5.06 -6.74
CA LYS A 45 14.80 4.58 -7.10
C LYS A 45 14.74 3.41 -8.08
N LEU A 46 13.81 2.48 -7.88
CA LEU A 46 13.70 1.25 -8.68
C LEU A 46 12.97 1.46 -10.01
N TYR A 47 11.93 2.30 -10.02
CA TYR A 47 10.97 2.36 -11.13
C TYR A 47 10.78 3.76 -11.73
N GLY A 48 11.45 4.77 -11.20
CA GLY A 48 11.24 6.16 -11.63
C GLY A 48 9.78 6.57 -11.46
N ASN A 49 9.24 7.38 -12.37
CA ASN A 49 7.86 7.86 -12.25
C ASN A 49 6.78 6.80 -12.54
N THR A 50 7.15 5.62 -13.04
CA THR A 50 6.19 4.58 -13.43
C THR A 50 5.44 4.00 -12.23
N HIS A 51 5.99 4.11 -11.00
CA HIS A 51 5.27 3.72 -9.80
C HIS A 51 4.02 4.57 -9.53
N ASN A 52 3.80 5.68 -10.24
CA ASN A 52 2.61 6.54 -10.14
C ASN A 52 1.51 6.17 -11.16
N THR A 53 1.71 5.11 -11.94
CA THR A 53 0.73 4.56 -12.91
C THR A 53 -0.06 3.40 -12.28
N ASN A 54 -0.79 2.61 -13.07
CA ASN A 54 -1.49 1.41 -12.60
C ASN A 54 -0.77 0.12 -13.03
N GLY A 55 0.55 0.19 -13.25
CA GLY A 55 1.36 -0.96 -13.66
C GLY A 55 2.07 -1.69 -12.53
N LYS A 56 2.96 -2.62 -12.89
CA LYS A 56 3.71 -3.48 -11.94
C LYS A 56 4.46 -2.69 -10.87
N ALA A 57 5.01 -1.53 -11.23
CA ALA A 57 5.69 -0.64 -10.30
C ALA A 57 4.76 -0.06 -9.20
N ASN A 58 3.48 0.16 -9.54
CA ASN A 58 2.47 0.57 -8.56
C ASN A 58 2.09 -0.60 -7.65
N ALA A 59 1.89 -1.79 -8.22
CA ALA A 59 1.62 -3.00 -7.45
C ALA A 59 2.72 -3.28 -6.41
N PHE A 60 3.99 -3.16 -6.82
CA PHE A 60 5.14 -3.18 -5.90
C PHE A 60 4.99 -2.16 -4.78
N ARG A 61 4.74 -0.89 -5.13
CA ARG A 61 4.68 0.22 -4.18
C ARG A 61 3.61 -0.03 -3.12
N HIS A 62 2.41 -0.43 -3.51
CA HIS A 62 1.28 -0.67 -2.60
C HIS A 62 1.53 -1.81 -1.63
N ALA A 63 2.00 -2.95 -2.14
CA ALA A 63 2.31 -4.12 -1.31
C ALA A 63 3.47 -3.83 -0.35
N TYR A 64 4.58 -3.28 -0.86
CA TYR A 64 5.75 -2.96 -0.03
C TYR A 64 5.44 -1.86 1.01
N TRP A 65 4.61 -0.88 0.65
CA TRP A 65 4.17 0.15 1.58
C TRP A 65 3.36 -0.42 2.74
N ASN A 66 2.41 -1.31 2.48
CA ASN A 66 1.62 -1.96 3.53
C ASN A 66 2.49 -2.83 4.44
N TYR A 67 3.41 -3.59 3.87
CA TYR A 67 4.40 -4.35 4.64
C TYR A 67 5.19 -3.43 5.59
N LEU A 68 5.72 -2.30 5.09
CA LEU A 68 6.50 -1.36 5.90
C LEU A 68 5.68 -0.66 6.99
N ILE A 69 4.40 -0.34 6.73
CA ILE A 69 3.56 0.24 7.78
C ILE A 69 3.38 -0.78 8.90
N CYS A 70 3.13 -2.04 8.57
CA CYS A 70 3.01 -3.09 9.57
C CYS A 70 4.31 -3.20 10.40
N GLU A 71 5.43 -3.44 9.73
CA GLU A 71 6.76 -3.57 10.36
C GLU A 71 7.07 -2.40 11.32
N LYS A 72 6.86 -1.15 10.88
CA LYS A 72 7.20 0.01 11.71
C LYS A 72 6.22 0.25 12.86
N THR A 73 4.95 -0.10 12.68
CA THR A 73 3.94 0.04 13.73
C THR A 73 4.00 -1.11 14.74
N LEU A 74 4.60 -2.25 14.40
CA LEU A 74 4.80 -3.39 15.31
C LEU A 74 5.50 -2.97 16.62
N ASN A 75 6.48 -2.06 16.53
CA ASN A 75 7.18 -1.53 17.69
C ASN A 75 6.29 -0.84 18.73
N PHE A 76 5.10 -0.40 18.34
CA PHE A 76 4.15 0.32 19.19
C PHE A 76 2.91 -0.52 19.49
N THR A 77 2.44 -1.29 18.51
CA THR A 77 1.28 -2.19 18.67
C THR A 77 1.62 -3.43 19.48
N LYS A 78 2.90 -3.83 19.49
CA LYS A 78 3.46 -5.01 20.18
C LYS A 78 2.77 -6.32 19.80
N ASN A 79 2.10 -6.35 18.66
CA ASN A 79 1.44 -7.52 18.11
C ASN A 79 1.23 -7.33 16.60
N GLU A 80 1.64 -8.35 15.86
CA GLU A 80 1.58 -8.46 14.40
C GLU A 80 0.16 -8.30 13.87
N GLN A 81 -0.84 -8.97 14.46
CA GLN A 81 -2.23 -8.85 14.03
C GLN A 81 -2.78 -7.42 14.25
N LYS A 82 -2.53 -6.82 15.42
CA LYS A 82 -2.92 -5.43 15.70
C LYS A 82 -2.26 -4.45 14.74
N SER A 83 -1.02 -4.71 14.36
CA SER A 83 -0.29 -3.93 13.36
C SER A 83 -0.90 -4.04 11.96
N ALA A 84 -1.22 -5.26 11.51
CA ALA A 84 -1.88 -5.49 10.23
C ALA A 84 -3.29 -4.86 10.17
N ILE A 85 -4.11 -5.07 11.20
CA ILE A 85 -5.47 -4.49 11.31
C ILE A 85 -5.42 -2.97 11.31
N TRP A 86 -4.47 -2.37 12.05
CA TRP A 86 -4.32 -0.91 12.04
C TRP A 86 -3.90 -0.38 10.67
N THR A 87 -2.97 -1.09 10.02
CA THR A 87 -2.49 -0.75 8.68
C THR A 87 -3.62 -0.77 7.66
N GLU A 88 -4.42 -1.84 7.65
CA GLU A 88 -5.62 -1.95 6.82
C GLU A 88 -6.54 -0.75 7.02
N LYS A 89 -6.92 -0.47 8.27
CA LYS A 89 -7.84 0.63 8.59
C LYS A 89 -7.34 1.98 8.08
N VAL A 90 -6.04 2.26 8.20
CA VAL A 90 -5.43 3.52 7.75
C VAL A 90 -5.34 3.57 6.24
N VAL A 91 -4.82 2.53 5.60
CA VAL A 91 -4.60 2.50 4.16
C VAL A 91 -5.92 2.48 3.41
N ASP A 92 -6.90 1.70 3.85
CA ASP A 92 -8.22 1.67 3.23
C ASP A 92 -8.90 3.03 3.25
N TYR A 93 -8.72 3.74 4.36
CA TYR A 93 -9.24 5.08 4.50
C TYR A 93 -8.49 6.06 3.58
N TYR A 94 -7.17 5.93 3.45
CA TYR A 94 -6.36 6.71 2.52
C TYR A 94 -6.80 6.51 1.07
N GLU A 95 -7.00 5.27 0.61
CA GLU A 95 -7.47 5.00 -0.76
C GLU A 95 -8.89 5.51 -0.99
N LYS A 96 -9.74 5.55 0.04
CA LYS A 96 -11.07 6.16 -0.09
C LYS A 96 -10.99 7.68 -0.25
N VAL A 97 -9.95 8.33 0.27
CA VAL A 97 -9.72 9.78 0.16
C VAL A 97 -9.30 10.15 -1.27
N THR A 98 -8.57 9.29 -1.95
CA THR A 98 -8.17 9.44 -3.35
C THR A 98 -9.35 9.06 -4.27
N LYS A 99 -9.75 9.97 -5.16
CA LYS A 99 -10.80 9.72 -6.16
C LYS A 99 -10.16 9.00 -7.35
N ASN A 100 -10.05 7.69 -7.24
CA ASN A 100 -9.62 6.79 -8.32
C ASN A 100 -10.84 6.13 -8.99
N ASP A 101 -10.62 5.56 -10.17
CA ASP A 101 -11.62 4.70 -10.81
C ASP A 101 -11.76 3.40 -10.02
N ILE A 102 -12.94 2.76 -10.12
CA ILE A 102 -13.27 1.60 -9.27
C ILE A 102 -12.24 0.47 -9.45
N LEU A 103 -11.85 0.14 -10.69
CA LEU A 103 -10.87 -0.91 -10.95
C LEU A 103 -9.50 -0.60 -10.35
N ASP A 104 -9.05 0.66 -10.44
CA ASP A 104 -7.79 1.12 -9.83
C ASP A 104 -7.81 0.95 -8.31
N THR A 105 -8.92 1.36 -7.68
CA THR A 105 -9.11 1.21 -6.24
C THR A 105 -9.10 -0.25 -5.79
N GLU A 106 -9.79 -1.14 -6.51
CA GLU A 106 -9.80 -2.57 -6.17
C GLU A 106 -8.43 -3.23 -6.38
N MET A 107 -7.68 -2.85 -7.43
CA MET A 107 -6.28 -3.27 -7.62
C MET A 107 -5.39 -2.82 -6.44
N ASP A 108 -5.51 -1.56 -6.02
CA ASP A 108 -4.75 -1.03 -4.90
C ASP A 108 -5.12 -1.73 -3.59
N PHE A 109 -6.41 -1.98 -3.31
CA PHE A 109 -6.85 -2.74 -2.13
C PHE A 109 -6.28 -4.15 -2.10
N HIS A 110 -6.35 -4.88 -3.22
CA HIS A 110 -5.78 -6.23 -3.33
C HIS A 110 -4.28 -6.23 -3.04
N ASN A 111 -3.52 -5.36 -3.71
CA ASN A 111 -2.07 -5.29 -3.52
C ASN A 111 -1.68 -4.84 -2.10
N ASN A 112 -2.47 -3.95 -1.49
CA ASN A 112 -2.33 -3.55 -0.09
C ASN A 112 -2.51 -4.75 0.85
N GLU A 113 -3.54 -5.57 0.63
CA GLU A 113 -3.80 -6.79 1.40
C GLU A 113 -2.66 -7.80 1.29
N ILE A 114 -2.17 -8.06 0.07
CA ILE A 114 -1.00 -8.93 -0.14
C ILE A 114 0.19 -8.43 0.69
N GLY A 115 0.47 -7.13 0.70
CA GLY A 115 1.53 -6.56 1.53
C GLY A 115 1.39 -6.88 3.02
N ARG A 116 0.17 -6.80 3.57
CA ARG A 116 -0.12 -7.15 4.98
C ARG A 116 0.02 -8.65 5.23
N LYS A 117 -0.47 -9.50 4.32
CA LYS A 117 -0.31 -10.97 4.40
C LYS A 117 1.17 -11.35 4.47
N GLN A 118 2.00 -10.77 3.61
CA GLN A 118 3.44 -11.06 3.58
C GLN A 118 4.16 -10.58 4.83
N PHE A 119 3.71 -9.50 5.46
CA PHE A 119 4.20 -9.11 6.78
C PHE A 119 3.89 -10.19 7.83
N LEU A 120 2.65 -10.69 7.89
CA LEU A 120 2.27 -11.72 8.86
C LEU A 120 3.05 -13.03 8.69
N ILE A 121 3.48 -13.35 7.47
CA ILE A 121 4.30 -14.52 7.18
C ILE A 121 5.75 -14.31 7.62
N HIS A 122 6.33 -13.15 7.31
CA HIS A 122 7.78 -12.94 7.39
C HIS A 122 8.26 -12.07 8.56
N PHE A 123 7.38 -11.57 9.44
CA PHE A 123 7.78 -10.58 10.46
C PHE A 123 8.85 -11.05 11.47
N GLU A 124 9.02 -12.36 11.66
CA GLU A 124 10.05 -12.94 12.52
C GLU A 124 11.36 -13.25 11.79
N GLU A 125 11.35 -13.23 10.45
CA GLU A 125 12.48 -13.59 9.61
C GLU A 125 13.51 -12.46 9.54
N LYS A 126 14.53 -12.53 10.40
CA LYS A 126 15.59 -11.49 10.49
C LYS A 126 16.34 -11.22 9.18
N SER A 127 16.45 -12.22 8.30
CA SER A 127 17.15 -12.11 7.01
C SER A 127 16.22 -11.81 5.84
N PHE A 128 14.94 -11.52 6.08
CA PHE A 128 13.97 -11.28 5.02
C PHE A 128 14.29 -9.98 4.27
N ASN A 129 14.69 -10.12 3.00
CA ASN A 129 14.91 -8.99 2.11
C ASN A 129 13.59 -8.59 1.45
N SER A 130 12.78 -7.80 2.16
CA SER A 130 11.46 -7.35 1.70
C SER A 130 11.50 -6.65 0.34
N VAL A 131 12.55 -5.87 0.05
CA VAL A 131 12.66 -5.15 -1.23
C VAL A 131 12.76 -6.14 -2.39
N GLN A 132 13.73 -7.05 -2.34
CA GLN A 132 13.91 -8.05 -3.39
C GLN A 132 12.69 -8.96 -3.52
N PHE A 133 12.10 -9.35 -2.38
CA PHE A 133 10.89 -10.15 -2.36
C PHE A 133 9.73 -9.49 -3.12
N PHE A 134 9.39 -8.24 -2.79
CA PHE A 134 8.30 -7.55 -3.49
C PHE A 134 8.65 -7.21 -4.95
N GLN A 135 9.93 -7.00 -5.29
CA GLN A 135 10.35 -6.86 -6.69
C GLN A 135 10.04 -8.13 -7.49
N ASN A 136 10.35 -9.30 -6.93
CA ASN A 136 10.04 -10.58 -7.56
C ASN A 136 8.52 -10.79 -7.68
N MET A 137 7.74 -10.44 -6.65
CA MET A 137 6.27 -10.50 -6.75
C MET A 137 5.74 -9.58 -7.86
N ALA A 138 6.29 -8.38 -8.01
CA ALA A 138 5.87 -7.42 -9.02
C ALA A 138 6.23 -7.89 -10.44
N GLN A 139 7.38 -8.54 -10.64
CA GLN A 139 7.74 -9.15 -11.92
C GLN A 139 6.71 -10.19 -12.36
N ASN A 140 6.24 -11.00 -11.40
CA ASN A 140 5.25 -12.06 -11.59
C ASN A 140 3.79 -11.61 -11.40
N ALA A 141 3.55 -10.29 -11.31
CA ALA A 141 2.21 -9.73 -11.15
C ALA A 141 1.35 -10.02 -12.38
N GLN A 142 0.04 -10.20 -12.15
CA GLN A 142 -0.94 -10.58 -13.15
C GLN A 142 -1.71 -9.36 -13.66
N LYS A 143 -1.88 -9.27 -14.97
CA LYS A 143 -2.66 -8.18 -15.57
C LYS A 143 -4.14 -8.49 -15.40
N ILE A 144 -4.92 -7.51 -14.97
CA ILE A 144 -6.37 -7.62 -14.85
C ILE A 144 -7.05 -6.57 -15.72
N THR A 145 -8.22 -6.91 -16.24
CA THR A 145 -9.08 -5.96 -16.97
C THR A 145 -10.43 -5.73 -16.29
N LYS A 146 -10.81 -6.62 -15.37
CA LYS A 146 -12.07 -6.61 -14.64
C LYS A 146 -11.86 -6.99 -13.17
N ILE A 147 -12.73 -6.47 -12.31
CA ILE A 147 -12.68 -6.71 -10.85
C ILE A 147 -12.84 -8.20 -10.53
N GLN A 148 -13.68 -8.93 -11.28
CA GLN A 148 -13.91 -10.36 -11.07
C GLN A 148 -12.69 -11.23 -11.33
N GLU A 149 -11.61 -10.71 -11.91
CA GLU A 149 -10.37 -11.45 -12.11
C GLU A 149 -9.52 -11.48 -10.84
N ILE A 150 -9.67 -10.50 -9.93
CA ILE A 150 -8.85 -10.36 -8.72
C ILE A 150 -8.96 -11.59 -7.82
N GLN A 151 -10.15 -12.18 -7.70
CA GLN A 151 -10.42 -13.39 -6.90
C GLN A 151 -9.65 -14.64 -7.38
N HIS A 152 -9.02 -14.60 -8.56
CA HIS A 152 -8.17 -15.70 -9.04
C HIS A 152 -6.71 -15.53 -8.63
N PHE A 153 -6.35 -14.43 -7.95
CA PHE A 153 -4.97 -14.02 -7.70
C PHE A 153 -4.68 -13.77 -6.20
N ASP A 154 -5.24 -14.60 -5.31
CA ASP A 154 -5.21 -14.44 -3.84
C ASP A 154 -3.82 -14.28 -3.20
N ASN A 155 -2.76 -14.73 -3.90
CA ASN A 155 -1.36 -14.68 -3.46
C ASN A 155 -0.43 -13.96 -4.45
N GLN A 156 -0.99 -13.32 -5.48
CA GLN A 156 -0.22 -12.63 -6.51
C GLN A 156 -0.59 -11.15 -6.52
N LEU A 157 0.38 -10.30 -6.87
CA LEU A 157 0.08 -8.90 -7.15
C LEU A 157 -0.66 -8.78 -8.47
N VAL A 158 -1.50 -7.76 -8.60
CA VAL A 158 -2.27 -7.47 -9.82
C VAL A 158 -2.00 -6.05 -10.34
N TYR A 159 -2.12 -5.86 -11.65
CA TYR A 159 -1.90 -4.57 -12.31
C TYR A 159 -2.83 -4.36 -13.52
N ILE A 160 -2.96 -3.12 -14.00
CA ILE A 160 -3.92 -2.75 -15.07
C ILE A 160 -3.20 -2.27 -16.34
N SER A 161 -2.19 -1.40 -16.20
CA SER A 161 -1.46 -0.81 -17.34
C SER A 161 -0.04 -1.36 -17.45
N ASP A 162 0.48 -1.56 -18.67
CA ASP A 162 1.89 -1.95 -18.86
C ASP A 162 2.87 -0.82 -18.50
#